data_AF-A0A7C3T9F8-F1
#
_entry.id   AF-A0A7C3T9F8-F1
#
_cell.length_a   1.000
_cell.length_b   1.000
_cell.length_c   1.000
_cell.angle_alpha   90.00
_cell.angle_beta   90.00
_cell.angle_gamma   90.00
#
_symmetry.space_group_name_H-M   'P 1'
#
loop_
_entity.id
_entity.type
_entity.pdbx_description
1 polymer ?
#
loop_
_entity_poly.entity_id
_entity_poly.type
_entity_poly.pdbx_seq_one_letter_code
_entity_poly.pdbx_strand_id
1 'polypeptide(L)'
;MSLTPLERYLSGRLPCTHDRCNPFWEVATMKTNRKYGWIVALPLFFLILPMQAKDLPFRGSGTPDDPYQIATAVDLIAIGQDPNLLAKHFVLVADIDLDPSLPRGRVFENALIAQDQDPNPNAARGQGFHGVLDGQGHVIKNLCMSVSPGLNAGLFGLLGPNAVVMDLHLSNAKISGSPAGTIAGHTSGGLILRCTVNGQVSGPNDIGGLVGSQSDGLIVECDADVRVTGDEQVGGLCGILWAGQVTGCSVKATVTGKNEVGGAIGSVIHDGHLSDTIIDATVVGTERVGGLTGSCSGSIQRCLVEGLVTGQTQVAGLVGWLRGLDPSPGLIVSSTSHCKVIGHQQVGGLVGQAGWGVVPTAALIMDSYAKGSIVGNVAGGLIGQTGPITLLNCYAACQMAPATSEDGLASIGGLFGKVETSRSPVPSTWSTMPLVTACFWDAQLSGLENSTGGSGPEFGQGLSTKQMKRYLTFAAAGWDMTDTWAVWGDYPYLQWETPKRSSGGR
;
A
#
# COMPACT_ATOMS: atom_id res chain seq x y z
N MET A 1 26.07 -7.95 28.28
CA MET A 1 25.87 -6.79 27.39
C MET A 1 25.14 -7.30 26.16
N SER A 2 23.84 -7.06 26.12
CA SER A 2 22.92 -7.51 25.07
C SER A 2 22.80 -6.41 24.03
N LEU A 3 23.14 -6.73 22.77
CA LEU A 3 22.91 -5.87 21.62
C LEU A 3 21.40 -5.63 21.40
N THR A 4 21.07 -4.44 20.94
CA THR A 4 19.69 -3.98 20.69
C THR A 4 19.10 -4.60 19.41
N PRO A 5 17.76 -4.63 19.24
CA PRO A 5 17.11 -5.20 18.05
C PRO A 5 17.55 -4.55 16.72
N LEU A 6 17.89 -3.26 16.75
CA LEU A 6 18.35 -2.49 15.58
C LEU A 6 19.72 -2.98 15.05
N GLU A 7 20.60 -3.43 15.95
CA GLU A 7 21.95 -3.90 15.62
C GLU A 7 21.96 -5.29 14.99
N ARG A 8 20.90 -6.09 15.16
CA ARG A 8 20.77 -7.39 14.48
C ARG A 8 20.37 -7.22 13.01
N TYR A 9 19.58 -6.21 12.68
CA TYR A 9 19.06 -6.03 11.33
C TYR A 9 20.14 -5.51 10.35
N LEU A 10 21.07 -4.69 10.82
CA LEU A 10 22.13 -4.09 9.99
C LEU A 10 23.33 -5.01 9.70
N SER A 11 23.33 -6.26 10.15
CA SER A 11 24.49 -7.18 10.04
C SER A 11 24.36 -8.29 8.98
N GLY A 12 23.30 -8.31 8.18
CA GLY A 12 23.08 -9.29 7.10
C GLY A 12 23.55 -8.82 5.73
N ARG A 13 24.77 -9.21 5.34
CA ARG A 13 25.49 -8.87 4.09
C ARG A 13 24.76 -9.20 2.78
N LEU A 14 24.93 -8.34 1.76
CA LEU A 14 25.34 -8.72 0.38
C LEU A 14 26.17 -7.57 -0.27
N PRO A 15 27.05 -7.85 -1.25
CA PRO A 15 28.22 -7.04 -1.58
C PRO A 15 28.04 -6.12 -2.80
N CYS A 16 28.64 -4.94 -2.77
CA CYS A 16 28.88 -4.11 -3.95
C CYS A 16 30.34 -4.27 -4.42
N THR A 17 30.51 -4.70 -5.66
CA THR A 17 31.79 -4.80 -6.37
C THR A 17 32.01 -3.62 -7.31
N HIS A 18 33.30 -3.23 -7.42
CA HIS A 18 33.96 -2.32 -8.37
C HIS A 18 33.79 -0.82 -8.11
N ASP A 19 34.81 -0.05 -7.74
CA ASP A 19 36.22 0.13 -8.17
C ASP A 19 36.38 1.44 -8.94
N ARG A 20 37.01 2.41 -8.26
CA ARG A 20 38.16 3.24 -8.70
C ARG A 20 38.42 4.28 -7.58
N CYS A 21 39.36 4.01 -6.65
CA CYS A 21 40.79 4.39 -6.69
C CYS A 21 41.01 5.89 -7.01
N ASN A 22 41.77 6.71 -6.28
CA ASN A 22 42.67 6.56 -5.12
C ASN A 22 42.97 7.98 -4.54
N PRO A 23 43.63 8.11 -3.38
CA PRO A 23 43.68 9.28 -2.49
C PRO A 23 44.93 10.14 -2.68
N PHE A 24 44.98 11.30 -2.02
CA PHE A 24 46.24 11.93 -1.61
C PHE A 24 46.08 12.61 -0.25
N TRP A 25 46.79 12.08 0.74
CA TRP A 25 47.18 12.76 1.96
C TRP A 25 48.61 13.27 1.76
N GLU A 26 48.89 14.52 2.13
CA GLU A 26 50.26 14.90 2.50
C GLU A 26 50.24 15.99 3.57
N VAL A 27 50.91 15.66 4.67
CA VAL A 27 51.27 16.55 5.78
C VAL A 27 52.53 17.30 5.36
N ALA A 28 52.54 18.63 5.46
CA ALA A 28 53.76 19.42 5.38
C ALA A 28 53.86 20.43 6.54
N THR A 29 54.94 20.25 7.28
CA THR A 29 55.41 20.97 8.47
C THR A 29 55.75 22.45 8.23
N MET A 30 55.59 23.23 9.30
CA MET A 30 55.95 24.65 9.45
C MET A 30 57.39 25.01 9.00
N LYS A 31 57.53 26.19 8.38
CA LYS A 31 58.68 27.07 8.57
C LYS A 31 58.21 28.52 8.76
N THR A 32 58.61 29.08 9.90
CA THR A 32 58.42 30.46 10.33
C THR A 32 59.15 31.46 9.44
N ASN A 33 58.53 32.62 9.17
CA ASN A 33 59.28 33.86 9.06
C ASN A 33 58.44 35.09 9.47
N ARG A 34 58.98 35.84 10.43
CA ARG A 34 58.47 37.10 10.98
C ARG A 34 58.50 38.21 9.92
N LYS A 35 57.43 39.02 9.83
CA LYS A 35 57.52 40.48 9.64
C LYS A 35 56.36 41.17 10.38
N TYR A 36 56.71 42.25 11.06
CA TYR A 36 55.89 43.08 11.93
C TYR A 36 54.90 43.95 11.14
N GLY A 37 53.66 44.06 11.63
CA GLY A 37 52.68 45.06 11.19
C GLY A 37 51.69 45.31 12.33
N TRP A 38 51.71 46.50 12.89
CA TRP A 38 50.86 46.92 14.01
C TRP A 38 49.45 47.20 13.49
N ILE A 39 48.45 46.45 13.96
CA ILE A 39 47.03 46.75 13.74
C ILE A 39 46.42 47.05 15.10
N VAL A 40 45.83 48.25 15.18
CA VAL A 40 45.10 48.80 16.33
C VAL A 40 43.89 47.90 16.64
N ALA A 41 43.85 47.34 17.86
CA ALA A 41 42.72 46.56 18.35
C ALA A 41 41.64 47.50 18.91
N LEU A 42 40.50 47.59 18.22
CA LEU A 42 39.24 48.09 18.77
C LEU A 42 38.56 46.94 19.51
N PRO A 43 38.14 47.09 20.78
CA PRO A 43 37.43 46.03 21.47
C PRO A 43 35.99 45.97 20.93
N LEU A 44 35.70 44.94 20.14
CA LEU A 44 34.34 44.59 19.74
C LEU A 44 33.65 44.00 20.98
N PHE A 45 32.84 44.82 21.65
CA PHE A 45 31.99 44.39 22.76
C PHE A 45 30.89 43.49 22.16
N PHE A 46 31.07 42.16 22.20
CA PHE A 46 29.99 41.22 21.93
C PHE A 46 28.97 41.33 23.06
N LEU A 47 27.91 42.09 22.80
CA LEU A 47 26.69 42.08 23.59
C LEU A 47 26.06 40.69 23.39
N ILE A 48 26.38 39.73 24.25
CA ILE A 48 25.62 38.48 24.36
C ILE A 48 24.31 38.89 25.02
N LEU A 49 23.33 39.29 24.20
CA LEU A 49 21.94 39.29 24.65
C LEU A 49 21.62 37.82 24.98
N PRO A 50 21.15 37.50 26.19
CA PRO A 50 20.65 36.17 26.44
C PRO A 50 19.49 35.96 25.47
N MET A 51 19.68 35.03 24.54
CA MET A 51 18.58 34.47 23.76
C MET A 51 17.61 33.93 24.82
N GLN A 52 16.49 34.61 25.04
CA GLN A 52 15.43 34.07 25.89
C GLN A 52 15.04 32.75 25.26
N ALA A 53 15.40 31.65 25.92
CA ALA A 53 14.76 30.37 25.68
C ALA A 53 13.28 30.61 25.90
N LYS A 54 12.50 30.59 24.82
CA LYS A 54 11.06 30.55 24.92
C LYS A 54 10.77 29.22 25.63
N ASP A 55 10.34 29.27 26.89
CA ASP A 55 9.89 28.08 27.60
C ASP A 55 8.79 27.45 26.77
N LEU A 56 9.16 26.41 26.04
CA LEU A 56 8.22 25.59 25.30
C LEU A 56 7.35 24.89 26.33
N PRO A 57 6.02 24.79 26.13
CA PRO A 57 5.09 24.30 27.14
C PRO A 57 5.22 22.80 27.45
N PHE A 58 6.23 22.14 26.89
CA PHE A 58 6.43 20.70 26.99
C PHE A 58 7.36 20.34 28.14
N ARG A 59 7.06 19.21 28.79
CA ARG A 59 8.05 18.52 29.63
C ARG A 59 8.98 17.70 28.73
N GLY A 60 10.26 17.65 29.08
CA GLY A 60 11.32 16.99 28.30
C GLY A 60 12.10 17.98 27.43
N SER A 61 13.15 17.50 26.76
CA SER A 61 14.03 18.31 25.89
C SER A 61 13.78 18.09 24.39
N GLY A 62 12.86 17.20 24.02
CA GLY A 62 12.55 16.82 22.64
C GLY A 62 13.66 16.01 21.96
N THR A 63 14.49 15.32 22.75
CA THR A 63 15.55 14.42 22.27
C THR A 63 15.08 12.97 22.31
N PRO A 64 15.76 12.02 21.64
CA PRO A 64 15.39 10.60 21.73
C PRO A 64 15.31 10.05 23.17
N ASP A 65 16.24 10.48 24.05
CA ASP A 65 16.33 10.01 25.44
C ASP A 65 15.42 10.79 26.40
N ASP A 66 14.96 11.98 26.00
CA ASP A 66 14.07 12.85 26.77
C ASP A 66 13.07 13.54 25.83
N PRO A 67 12.09 12.79 25.30
CA PRO A 67 11.11 13.30 24.34
C PRO A 67 10.15 14.27 25.01
N TYR A 68 9.58 15.17 24.21
CA TYR A 68 8.54 16.07 24.67
C TYR A 68 7.25 15.30 24.99
N GLN A 69 6.70 15.48 26.18
CA GLN A 69 5.47 14.81 26.60
C GLN A 69 4.23 15.58 26.14
N ILE A 70 3.34 14.88 25.44
CA ILE A 70 2.05 15.40 24.97
C ILE A 70 0.94 14.85 25.87
N ALA A 71 0.37 15.72 26.71
CA ALA A 71 -0.67 15.35 27.67
C ALA A 71 -2.04 15.92 27.33
N THR A 72 -2.11 16.95 26.47
CA THR A 72 -3.33 17.67 26.16
C THR A 72 -3.45 18.00 24.67
N ALA A 73 -4.67 18.35 24.24
CA ALA A 73 -4.92 18.87 22.90
C ALA A 73 -4.10 20.14 22.59
N VAL A 74 -3.80 20.96 23.60
CA VAL A 74 -2.97 22.17 23.44
C VAL A 74 -1.55 21.80 23.05
N ASP A 75 -0.98 20.82 23.74
CA ASP A 75 0.38 20.34 23.50
C ASP A 75 0.50 19.81 22.07
N LEU A 76 -0.48 18.98 21.65
CA LEU A 76 -0.51 18.41 20.30
C LEU A 76 -0.62 19.50 19.23
N ILE A 77 -1.52 20.47 19.40
CA ILE A 77 -1.70 21.59 18.45
C ILE A 77 -0.45 22.46 18.39
N ALA A 78 0.27 22.63 19.49
CA ALA A 78 1.46 23.46 19.55
C ALA A 78 2.61 22.93 18.67
N ILE A 79 2.67 21.61 18.41
CA ILE A 79 3.67 21.00 17.51
C ILE A 79 3.57 21.61 16.11
N GLY A 80 2.36 21.76 15.58
CA GLY A 80 2.13 22.32 14.24
C GLY A 80 2.33 23.83 14.12
N GLN A 81 2.44 24.55 15.24
CA GLN A 81 2.55 26.01 15.27
C GLN A 81 4.00 26.51 15.28
N ASP A 82 4.97 25.64 15.61
CA ASP A 82 6.39 26.01 15.67
C ASP A 82 7.22 25.07 14.78
N PRO A 83 7.75 25.57 13.64
CA PRO A 83 8.58 24.77 12.73
C PRO A 83 9.81 24.15 13.39
N ASN A 84 10.33 24.73 14.49
CA ASN A 84 11.48 24.20 15.21
C ASN A 84 11.18 22.88 15.96
N LEU A 85 9.90 22.52 16.07
CA LEU A 85 9.43 21.29 16.70
C LEU A 85 9.33 20.11 15.73
N LEU A 86 9.33 20.35 14.42
CA LEU A 86 9.05 19.31 13.41
C LEU A 86 10.12 18.22 13.31
N ALA A 87 11.32 18.46 13.85
CA ALA A 87 12.42 17.49 13.93
C ALA A 87 12.62 16.91 15.34
N LYS A 88 11.72 17.20 16.29
CA LYS A 88 11.83 16.78 17.69
C LYS A 88 11.12 15.46 17.96
N HIS A 89 11.43 14.86 19.11
CA HIS A 89 10.82 13.61 19.57
C HIS A 89 9.70 13.90 20.55
N PHE A 90 8.59 13.20 20.38
CA PHE A 90 7.36 13.37 21.14
C PHE A 90 6.85 12.02 21.61
N VAL A 91 6.25 12.04 22.80
CA VAL A 91 5.58 10.88 23.37
C VAL A 91 4.23 11.28 23.94
N LEU A 92 3.19 10.53 23.60
CA LEU A 92 1.89 10.67 24.25
C LEU A 92 1.94 10.07 25.65
N VAL A 93 1.40 10.82 26.62
CA VAL A 93 1.28 10.39 28.02
C VAL A 93 -0.17 10.38 28.51
N ALA A 94 -1.11 10.71 27.63
CA ALA A 94 -2.54 10.68 27.87
C ALA A 94 -3.31 10.54 26.54
N ASP A 95 -4.54 10.03 26.64
CA ASP A 95 -5.51 10.13 25.56
C ASP A 95 -5.87 11.60 25.30
N ILE A 96 -6.05 11.96 24.04
CA ILE A 96 -6.37 13.33 23.62
C ILE A 96 -7.73 13.33 22.93
N ASP A 97 -8.62 14.23 23.34
CA ASP A 97 -9.90 14.43 22.68
C ASP A 97 -9.92 15.78 21.94
N LEU A 98 -10.18 15.72 20.63
CA LEU A 98 -10.24 16.87 19.73
C LEU A 98 -11.68 17.24 19.34
N ASP A 99 -12.69 16.70 20.02
CA ASP A 99 -14.11 16.95 19.75
C ASP A 99 -14.41 18.46 19.65
N PRO A 100 -14.98 18.95 18.53
CA PRO A 100 -15.31 20.37 18.32
C PRO A 100 -16.17 21.04 19.39
N SER A 101 -16.89 20.26 20.21
CA SER A 101 -17.69 20.75 21.33
C SER A 101 -16.90 20.97 22.62
N LEU A 102 -15.71 20.38 22.73
CA LEU A 102 -14.81 20.56 23.87
C LEU A 102 -13.96 21.82 23.72
N PRO A 103 -13.44 22.40 24.83
CA PRO A 103 -12.55 23.54 24.77
C PRO A 103 -11.35 23.27 23.85
N ARG A 104 -11.19 24.09 22.81
CA ARG A 104 -10.13 24.01 21.77
C ARG A 104 -10.25 22.87 20.76
N GLY A 105 -11.24 21.99 20.89
CA GLY A 105 -11.68 21.21 19.74
C GLY A 105 -12.29 22.14 18.70
N ARG A 106 -12.02 21.86 17.43
CA ARG A 106 -12.56 22.62 16.31
C ARG A 106 -12.50 21.77 15.05
N VAL A 107 -13.19 22.22 14.01
CA VAL A 107 -12.94 21.74 12.66
C VAL A 107 -11.64 22.39 12.18
N PHE A 108 -10.62 21.59 11.86
CA PHE A 108 -9.36 22.11 11.35
C PHE A 108 -9.46 22.30 9.82
N GLU A 109 -9.01 23.46 9.34
CA GLU A 109 -9.02 23.81 7.91
C GLU A 109 -7.71 23.44 7.20
N ASN A 110 -6.70 22.99 7.96
CA ASN A 110 -5.40 22.51 7.50
C ASN A 110 -5.00 21.29 8.34
N ALA A 111 -3.95 20.58 7.92
CA ALA A 111 -3.35 19.53 8.75
C ALA A 111 -2.97 20.04 10.15
N LEU A 112 -2.95 19.14 11.14
CA LEU A 112 -2.66 19.55 12.51
C LEU A 112 -1.15 19.82 12.71
N ILE A 113 -0.29 18.97 12.17
CA ILE A 113 1.17 19.04 12.23
C ILE A 113 1.74 19.10 10.80
N ALA A 114 2.84 19.83 10.60
CA ALA A 114 3.50 19.97 9.30
C ALA A 114 2.52 20.40 8.19
N GLN A 115 1.86 21.55 8.42
CA GLN A 115 0.93 22.14 7.46
C GLN A 115 1.65 22.48 6.16
N ASP A 116 0.97 22.23 5.04
CA ASP A 116 1.42 22.76 3.76
C ASP A 116 1.25 24.29 3.78
N GLN A 117 2.38 25.00 3.70
CA GLN A 117 2.39 26.47 3.70
C GLN A 117 2.49 27.06 2.30
N ASP A 118 2.64 26.22 1.26
CA ASP A 118 2.68 26.69 -0.11
C ASP A 118 1.31 26.48 -0.80
N PRO A 119 0.58 27.55 -1.15
CA PRO A 119 -0.66 27.42 -1.92
C PRO A 119 -0.43 26.96 -3.36
N ASN A 120 0.82 26.85 -3.83
CA ASN A 120 1.16 26.31 -5.14
C ASN A 120 1.25 24.77 -5.08
N PRO A 121 0.30 24.05 -5.72
CA PRO A 121 0.30 22.58 -5.72
C PRO A 121 1.53 21.94 -6.39
N ASN A 122 2.34 22.74 -7.11
CA ASN A 122 3.55 22.32 -7.83
C ASN A 122 4.87 22.76 -7.15
N ALA A 123 4.83 23.50 -6.05
CA ALA A 123 6.04 23.85 -5.30
C ALA A 123 6.41 22.71 -4.33
N ALA A 124 7.71 22.53 -4.08
CA ALA A 124 8.21 21.49 -3.17
C ALA A 124 7.55 21.64 -1.78
N ARG A 125 6.63 20.70 -1.50
CA ARG A 125 5.58 20.78 -0.48
C ARG A 125 6.18 20.95 0.93
N GLY A 126 5.80 22.03 1.63
CA GLY A 126 5.91 22.26 3.09
C GLY A 126 7.24 21.97 3.81
N GLN A 127 7.34 22.37 5.08
CA GLN A 127 8.32 21.75 5.99
C GLN A 127 7.67 20.48 6.56
N GLY A 128 8.19 19.31 6.16
CA GLY A 128 7.70 18.03 6.65
C GLY A 128 8.00 17.82 8.13
N PHE A 129 7.24 16.93 8.77
CA PHE A 129 7.64 16.36 10.06
C PHE A 129 8.77 15.36 9.80
N HIS A 130 9.88 15.48 10.53
CA HIS A 130 11.05 14.60 10.44
C HIS A 130 11.42 13.98 11.79
N GLY A 131 10.61 14.24 12.82
CA GLY A 131 10.80 13.77 14.18
C GLY A 131 10.17 12.41 14.45
N VAL A 132 9.95 12.14 15.73
CA VAL A 132 9.28 10.91 16.19
C VAL A 132 8.05 11.28 16.98
N LEU A 133 6.90 10.67 16.67
CA LEU A 133 5.72 10.67 17.53
C LEU A 133 5.44 9.24 17.96
N ASP A 134 5.74 8.94 19.22
CA ASP A 134 5.39 7.67 19.86
C ASP A 134 4.07 7.82 20.61
N GLY A 135 3.07 7.05 20.19
CA GLY A 135 1.75 7.03 20.81
C GLY A 135 1.69 6.26 22.12
N GLN A 136 2.63 5.34 22.39
CA GLN A 136 2.59 4.42 23.54
C GLN A 136 1.22 3.74 23.76
N GLY A 137 0.44 3.53 22.70
CA GLY A 137 -0.90 2.97 22.76
C GLY A 137 -1.99 3.94 23.21
N HIS A 138 -1.71 5.24 23.31
CA HIS A 138 -2.73 6.26 23.58
C HIS A 138 -3.58 6.59 22.35
N VAL A 139 -4.78 7.10 22.61
CA VAL A 139 -5.77 7.40 21.58
C VAL A 139 -5.96 8.89 21.38
N ILE A 140 -5.93 9.34 20.13
CA ILE A 140 -6.42 10.65 19.69
C ILE A 140 -7.84 10.49 19.15
N LYS A 141 -8.82 11.15 19.78
CA LYS A 141 -10.25 10.99 19.51
C LYS A 141 -10.79 12.19 18.75
N ASN A 142 -11.80 11.94 17.91
CA ASN A 142 -12.71 12.95 17.35
C ASN A 142 -12.01 14.03 16.50
N LEU A 143 -10.90 13.68 15.84
CA LEU A 143 -10.20 14.57 14.92
C LEU A 143 -11.09 14.93 13.74
N CYS A 144 -11.49 16.19 13.61
CA CYS A 144 -12.40 16.67 12.57
C CYS A 144 -11.71 17.71 11.67
N MET A 145 -11.62 17.46 10.37
CA MET A 145 -10.97 18.36 9.42
C MET A 145 -11.79 18.58 8.15
N SER A 146 -11.75 19.81 7.66
CA SER A 146 -12.31 20.22 6.38
C SER A 146 -11.28 21.08 5.64
N VAL A 147 -10.36 20.39 4.98
CA VAL A 147 -9.22 21.00 4.28
C VAL A 147 -9.60 21.28 2.82
N SER A 148 -9.15 22.43 2.31
CA SER A 148 -9.39 22.79 0.91
C SER A 148 -8.63 21.85 -0.05
N PRO A 149 -9.21 21.47 -1.20
CA PRO A 149 -8.51 20.64 -2.19
C PRO A 149 -7.16 21.24 -2.60
N GLY A 150 -6.14 20.40 -2.76
CA GLY A 150 -4.77 20.80 -3.07
C GLY A 150 -3.85 20.92 -1.86
N LEU A 151 -4.40 20.91 -0.63
CA LEU A 151 -3.64 20.86 0.60
C LEU A 151 -3.72 19.46 1.23
N ASN A 152 -2.61 19.01 1.80
CA ASN A 152 -2.52 17.70 2.44
C ASN A 152 -3.36 17.68 3.74
N ALA A 153 -4.31 16.74 3.82
CA ALA A 153 -5.20 16.59 4.96
C ALA A 153 -4.86 15.35 5.79
N GLY A 154 -4.60 15.53 7.07
CA GLY A 154 -4.26 14.47 8.02
C GLY A 154 -3.76 15.04 9.35
N LEU A 155 -3.55 14.17 10.35
CA LEU A 155 -2.88 14.60 11.58
C LEU A 155 -1.55 15.27 11.24
N PHE A 156 -0.85 14.71 10.26
CA PHE A 156 0.30 15.30 9.58
C PHE A 156 -0.08 15.71 8.16
N GLY A 157 0.35 16.89 7.72
CA GLY A 157 0.24 17.29 6.32
C GLY A 157 1.28 16.52 5.50
N LEU A 158 2.55 16.67 5.89
CA LEU A 158 3.68 15.98 5.28
C LEU A 158 4.52 15.23 6.33
N LEU A 159 4.70 13.92 6.14
CA LEU A 159 5.77 13.16 6.79
C LEU A 159 6.98 13.12 5.87
N GLY A 160 8.15 13.51 6.37
CA GLY A 160 9.41 13.47 5.63
C GLY A 160 10.21 12.17 5.84
N PRO A 161 11.40 12.05 5.23
CA PRO A 161 12.09 10.76 5.11
C PRO A 161 12.49 10.07 6.41
N ASN A 162 12.70 10.85 7.47
CA ASN A 162 13.14 10.36 8.78
C ASN A 162 12.01 10.35 9.82
N ALA A 163 10.78 10.68 9.41
CA ALA A 163 9.65 10.69 10.30
C ALA A 163 9.36 9.28 10.83
N VAL A 164 9.07 9.16 12.12
CA VAL A 164 8.53 7.93 12.69
C VAL A 164 7.25 8.26 13.46
N VAL A 165 6.16 7.60 13.08
CA VAL A 165 4.90 7.63 13.82
C VAL A 165 4.61 6.19 14.23
N MET A 166 4.56 5.92 15.54
CA MET A 166 4.37 4.55 16.01
C MET A 166 3.43 4.45 17.20
N ASP A 167 2.82 3.27 17.36
CA ASP A 167 1.97 2.91 18.51
C ASP A 167 0.87 3.95 18.79
N LEU A 168 0.33 4.54 17.72
CA LEU A 168 -0.65 5.62 17.77
C LEU A 168 -2.03 5.14 17.31
N HIS A 169 -3.06 5.48 18.07
CA HIS A 169 -4.44 5.16 17.71
C HIS A 169 -5.26 6.43 17.44
N LEU A 170 -5.92 6.49 16.27
CA LEU A 170 -6.93 7.52 15.99
C LEU A 170 -8.31 6.88 15.98
N SER A 171 -9.25 7.45 16.74
CA SER A 171 -10.63 6.95 16.79
C SER A 171 -11.64 8.05 16.43
N ASN A 172 -12.65 7.67 15.66
CA ASN A 172 -13.72 8.57 15.22
C ASN A 172 -13.18 9.82 14.48
N ALA A 173 -12.16 9.64 13.63
CA ALA A 173 -11.67 10.71 12.78
C ALA A 173 -12.67 11.02 11.66
N LYS A 174 -12.85 12.30 11.30
CA LYS A 174 -13.66 12.74 10.17
C LYS A 174 -12.87 13.77 9.37
N ILE A 175 -12.35 13.38 8.22
CA ILE A 175 -11.42 14.20 7.44
C ILE A 175 -11.97 14.36 6.03
N SER A 176 -12.00 15.60 5.54
CA SER A 176 -12.16 15.88 4.12
C SER A 176 -11.01 16.71 3.57
N GLY A 177 -10.47 16.34 2.42
CA GLY A 177 -9.36 17.03 1.75
C GLY A 177 -8.84 16.26 0.53
N SER A 178 -7.76 16.72 -0.11
CA SER A 178 -7.13 16.01 -1.23
C SER A 178 -5.72 16.55 -1.46
N PRO A 179 -4.66 15.74 -1.23
CA PRO A 179 -4.67 14.37 -0.70
C PRO A 179 -5.17 14.25 0.75
N ALA A 180 -5.75 13.12 1.14
CA ALA A 180 -6.28 12.93 2.49
C ALA A 180 -6.03 11.55 3.08
N GLY A 181 -5.61 11.52 4.35
CA GLY A 181 -5.51 10.32 5.19
C GLY A 181 -5.61 10.66 6.67
N THR A 182 -5.96 9.69 7.53
CA THR A 182 -6.11 9.95 8.97
C THR A 182 -4.80 10.32 9.66
N ILE A 183 -3.72 9.60 9.37
CA ILE A 183 -2.38 9.92 9.88
C ILE A 183 -1.75 11.01 9.03
N ALA A 184 -1.69 10.83 7.72
CA ALA A 184 -0.99 11.77 6.85
C ALA A 184 -1.73 12.06 5.55
N GLY A 185 -1.67 13.30 5.08
CA GLY A 185 -2.08 13.62 3.71
C GLY A 185 -1.05 13.12 2.69
N HIS A 186 0.23 13.43 2.92
CA HIS A 186 1.33 12.92 2.11
C HIS A 186 2.50 12.43 2.97
N THR A 187 3.19 11.39 2.51
CA THR A 187 4.47 10.95 3.08
C THR A 187 5.51 10.89 1.98
N SER A 188 6.70 11.44 2.23
CA SER A 188 7.89 11.34 1.38
C SER A 188 8.98 10.63 2.19
N GLY A 189 8.86 9.31 2.28
CA GLY A 189 9.61 8.44 3.17
C GLY A 189 8.97 8.31 4.55
N GLY A 190 9.79 7.97 5.55
CA GLY A 190 9.37 7.77 6.93
C GLY A 190 8.72 6.39 7.20
N LEU A 191 8.39 6.18 8.47
CA LEU A 191 7.84 4.93 9.00
C LEU A 191 6.56 5.21 9.78
N ILE A 192 5.47 4.55 9.39
CA ILE A 192 4.24 4.45 10.15
C ILE A 192 4.14 3.01 10.64
N LEU A 193 4.15 2.79 11.96
CA LEU A 193 4.34 1.47 12.56
C LEU A 193 3.33 1.20 13.69
N ARG A 194 2.59 0.09 13.62
CA ARG A 194 1.65 -0.31 14.70
C ARG A 194 0.63 0.78 15.03
N CYS A 195 0.11 1.45 14.01
CA CYS A 195 -0.92 2.46 14.18
C CYS A 195 -2.29 1.89 13.84
N THR A 196 -3.31 2.30 14.58
CA THR A 196 -4.71 1.91 14.30
C THR A 196 -5.55 3.13 14.02
N VAL A 197 -6.35 3.11 12.97
CA VAL A 197 -7.22 4.22 12.62
C VAL A 197 -8.66 3.79 12.41
N ASN A 198 -9.57 4.59 12.93
CA ASN A 198 -11.00 4.45 12.72
C ASN A 198 -11.65 5.79 12.40
N GLY A 199 -12.51 5.81 11.37
CA GLY A 199 -13.17 7.05 10.97
C GLY A 199 -13.66 7.08 9.53
N GLN A 200 -13.86 8.30 9.04
CA GLN A 200 -14.33 8.61 7.69
C GLN A 200 -13.37 9.59 7.01
N VAL A 201 -12.95 9.25 5.78
CA VAL A 201 -12.10 10.11 4.95
C VAL A 201 -12.80 10.36 3.61
N SER A 202 -12.85 11.61 3.17
CA SER A 202 -13.45 11.97 1.88
C SER A 202 -12.71 13.04 1.09
N GLY A 203 -12.83 13.00 -0.23
CA GLY A 203 -12.27 14.03 -1.11
C GLY A 203 -12.24 13.59 -2.57
N PRO A 204 -11.82 14.45 -3.50
CA PRO A 204 -11.80 14.11 -4.92
C PRO A 204 -10.72 13.06 -5.27
N ASN A 205 -9.44 13.34 -4.97
CA ASN A 205 -8.31 12.53 -5.43
C ASN A 205 -7.36 12.19 -4.28
N ASP A 206 -6.63 11.08 -4.41
CA ASP A 206 -5.60 10.63 -3.46
C ASP A 206 -6.16 10.45 -2.03
N ILE A 207 -7.16 9.59 -1.91
CA ILE A 207 -7.88 9.40 -0.65
C ILE A 207 -7.54 8.03 -0.07
N GLY A 208 -6.84 8.03 1.06
CA GLY A 208 -6.51 6.84 1.83
C GLY A 208 -7.15 6.86 3.21
N GLY A 209 -7.45 5.69 3.78
CA GLY A 209 -7.86 5.61 5.18
C GLY A 209 -6.79 6.07 6.16
N LEU A 210 -5.54 5.68 5.92
CA LEU A 210 -4.37 5.99 6.76
C LEU A 210 -3.55 7.15 6.18
N VAL A 211 -3.20 7.05 4.88
CA VAL A 211 -2.33 7.99 4.18
C VAL A 211 -2.92 8.34 2.81
N GLY A 212 -3.05 9.62 2.46
CA GLY A 212 -3.54 10.01 1.13
C GLY A 212 -2.62 9.54 -0.01
N SER A 213 -1.37 10.00 0.00
CA SER A 213 -0.36 9.61 -0.98
C SER A 213 0.98 9.30 -0.30
N GLN A 214 1.54 8.14 -0.61
CA GLN A 214 2.80 7.66 -0.04
C GLN A 214 3.87 7.53 -1.11
N SER A 215 5.00 8.23 -0.96
CA SER A 215 6.23 8.03 -1.73
C SER A 215 7.35 7.52 -0.82
N ASP A 216 8.08 6.48 -1.24
CA ASP A 216 9.32 5.97 -0.62
C ASP A 216 9.25 5.56 0.88
N GLY A 217 8.06 5.62 1.49
CA GLY A 217 7.84 5.33 2.92
C GLY A 217 7.52 3.86 3.23
N LEU A 218 7.34 3.59 4.52
CA LEU A 218 6.96 2.28 5.06
C LEU A 218 5.69 2.40 5.91
N ILE A 219 4.67 1.61 5.60
CA ILE A 219 3.49 1.39 6.45
C ILE A 219 3.55 -0.06 6.94
N VAL A 220 3.70 -0.26 8.25
CA VAL A 220 4.03 -1.56 8.84
C VAL A 220 3.10 -1.88 9.99
N GLU A 221 2.52 -3.07 10.00
CA GLU A 221 1.70 -3.58 11.11
C GLU A 221 0.55 -2.64 11.50
N CYS A 222 -0.06 -1.97 10.52
CA CYS A 222 -1.12 -0.99 10.76
C CYS A 222 -2.52 -1.59 10.54
N ASP A 223 -3.48 -1.09 11.32
CA ASP A 223 -4.89 -1.49 11.25
C ASP A 223 -5.77 -0.31 10.81
N ALA A 224 -6.63 -0.51 9.83
CA ALA A 224 -7.58 0.51 9.37
C ALA A 224 -9.01 -0.02 9.38
N ASP A 225 -9.90 0.58 10.18
CA ASP A 225 -11.35 0.36 10.15
C ASP A 225 -12.06 1.65 9.72
N VAL A 226 -12.19 1.86 8.41
CA VAL A 226 -12.52 3.18 7.84
C VAL A 226 -13.59 3.15 6.75
N ARG A 227 -14.30 4.27 6.61
CA ARG A 227 -15.12 4.57 5.43
C ARG A 227 -14.40 5.60 4.56
N VAL A 228 -14.14 5.25 3.31
CA VAL A 228 -13.40 6.11 2.38
C VAL A 228 -14.27 6.42 1.17
N THR A 229 -14.43 7.71 0.85
CA THR A 229 -15.19 8.19 -0.31
C THR A 229 -14.35 9.11 -1.17
N GLY A 230 -14.18 8.81 -2.45
CA GLY A 230 -13.61 9.77 -3.39
C GLY A 230 -13.96 9.55 -4.84
N ASP A 231 -13.21 10.17 -5.75
CA ASP A 231 -13.39 10.03 -7.19
C ASP A 231 -12.25 9.22 -7.82
N GLU A 232 -10.99 9.61 -7.60
CA GLU A 232 -9.80 8.95 -8.18
C GLU A 232 -8.80 8.51 -7.10
N GLN A 233 -8.16 7.36 -7.31
CA GLN A 233 -7.13 6.79 -6.41
C GLN A 233 -7.61 6.70 -4.96
N VAL A 234 -8.59 5.82 -4.75
CA VAL A 234 -9.26 5.68 -3.46
C VAL A 234 -8.91 4.32 -2.85
N GLY A 235 -8.36 4.32 -1.63
CA GLY A 235 -7.97 3.11 -0.91
C GLY A 235 -8.34 3.13 0.57
N GLY A 236 -8.66 1.96 1.14
CA GLY A 236 -8.94 1.82 2.58
C GLY A 236 -7.72 2.06 3.48
N LEU A 237 -6.50 1.98 2.94
CA LEU A 237 -5.25 2.28 3.64
C LEU A 237 -4.54 3.47 2.99
N CYS A 238 -4.30 3.40 1.68
CA CYS A 238 -3.59 4.44 0.94
C CYS A 238 -4.25 4.78 -0.41
N GLY A 239 -4.27 6.05 -0.82
CA GLY A 239 -4.74 6.42 -2.16
C GLY A 239 -3.73 5.97 -3.23
N ILE A 240 -2.51 6.48 -3.15
CA ILE A 240 -1.39 6.12 -4.05
C ILE A 240 -0.19 5.60 -3.26
N LEU A 241 0.35 4.47 -3.70
CA LEU A 241 1.63 3.93 -3.27
C LEU A 241 2.68 4.06 -4.39
N TRP A 242 3.63 4.98 -4.20
CA TRP A 242 4.73 5.25 -5.11
C TRP A 242 6.06 4.77 -4.52
N ALA A 243 6.69 3.74 -5.09
CA ALA A 243 8.00 3.24 -4.66
C ALA A 243 8.14 2.94 -3.15
N GLY A 244 7.03 2.74 -2.45
CA GLY A 244 6.99 2.49 -1.03
C GLY A 244 6.46 1.12 -0.69
N GLN A 245 6.45 0.79 0.61
CA GLN A 245 6.09 -0.55 1.07
C GLN A 245 4.97 -0.52 2.09
N VAL A 246 4.06 -1.48 1.98
CA VAL A 246 3.06 -1.79 3.00
C VAL A 246 3.19 -3.26 3.38
N THR A 247 3.34 -3.54 4.67
CA THR A 247 3.55 -4.91 5.13
C THR A 247 2.89 -5.20 6.48
N GLY A 248 2.30 -6.38 6.63
CA GLY A 248 1.74 -6.83 7.91
C GLY A 248 0.45 -6.11 8.32
N CYS A 249 -0.26 -5.48 7.40
CA CYS A 249 -1.41 -4.63 7.73
C CYS A 249 -2.74 -5.40 7.72
N SER A 250 -3.74 -4.85 8.40
CA SER A 250 -5.13 -5.32 8.35
C SER A 250 -6.06 -4.17 7.96
N VAL A 251 -6.89 -4.40 6.93
CA VAL A 251 -7.78 -3.35 6.40
C VAL A 251 -9.21 -3.85 6.42
N LYS A 252 -10.04 -3.20 7.22
CA LYS A 252 -11.50 -3.34 7.20
C LYS A 252 -12.11 -2.05 6.68
N ALA A 253 -12.62 -2.05 5.45
CA ALA A 253 -13.02 -0.79 4.83
C ALA A 253 -14.31 -0.86 4.02
N THR A 254 -15.05 0.26 4.02
CA THR A 254 -16.02 0.54 2.96
C THR A 254 -15.44 1.63 2.07
N VAL A 255 -15.10 1.28 0.84
CA VAL A 255 -14.44 2.17 -0.13
C VAL A 255 -15.40 2.46 -1.28
N THR A 256 -15.61 3.74 -1.58
CA THR A 256 -16.42 4.18 -2.72
C THR A 256 -15.63 5.18 -3.55
N GLY A 257 -15.45 4.87 -4.83
CA GLY A 257 -14.68 5.66 -5.78
C GLY A 257 -15.29 5.68 -7.18
N LYS A 258 -14.60 6.29 -8.15
CA LYS A 258 -14.94 6.17 -9.59
C LYS A 258 -13.84 5.43 -10.35
N ASN A 259 -12.59 5.86 -10.24
CA ASN A 259 -11.46 5.30 -10.98
C ASN A 259 -10.31 4.92 -10.02
N GLU A 260 -9.65 3.79 -10.27
CA GLU A 260 -8.55 3.26 -9.45
C GLU A 260 -8.95 3.11 -7.98
N VAL A 261 -9.89 2.21 -7.73
CA VAL A 261 -10.49 1.99 -6.42
C VAL A 261 -10.02 0.65 -5.86
N GLY A 262 -9.36 0.68 -4.70
CA GLY A 262 -8.85 -0.49 -4.01
C GLY A 262 -9.42 -0.65 -2.60
N GLY A 263 -9.62 -1.87 -2.12
CA GLY A 263 -9.98 -2.08 -0.71
C GLY A 263 -8.87 -1.63 0.24
N ALA A 264 -7.60 -1.77 -0.15
CA ALA A 264 -6.46 -1.21 0.59
C ALA A 264 -5.81 -0.04 -0.14
N ILE A 265 -5.46 -0.18 -1.43
CA ILE A 265 -4.72 0.85 -2.16
C ILE A 265 -5.35 1.21 -3.50
N GLY A 266 -5.62 2.49 -3.76
CA GLY A 266 -6.14 2.92 -5.06
C GLY A 266 -5.21 2.54 -6.23
N SER A 267 -3.96 3.00 -6.18
CA SER A 267 -2.96 2.80 -7.23
C SER A 267 -1.57 2.46 -6.68
N VAL A 268 -0.93 1.41 -7.20
CA VAL A 268 0.45 1.00 -6.86
C VAL A 268 1.34 1.20 -8.07
N ILE A 269 2.36 2.06 -7.94
CA ILE A 269 3.23 2.47 -9.05
C ILE A 269 4.71 2.53 -8.65
N HIS A 270 5.60 2.49 -9.65
CA HIS A 270 7.05 2.58 -9.49
C HIS A 270 7.63 1.60 -8.45
N ASP A 271 7.41 0.29 -8.64
CA ASP A 271 7.91 -0.75 -7.72
C ASP A 271 7.33 -0.72 -6.29
N GLY A 272 6.17 -0.09 -6.07
CA GLY A 272 5.45 -0.22 -4.82
C GLY A 272 5.22 -1.68 -4.43
N HIS A 273 5.44 -2.02 -3.16
CA HIS A 273 5.36 -3.39 -2.66
C HIS A 273 4.29 -3.53 -1.58
N LEU A 274 3.39 -4.48 -1.76
CA LEU A 274 2.42 -4.90 -0.75
C LEU A 274 2.71 -6.32 -0.32
N SER A 275 2.82 -6.55 0.98
CA SER A 275 2.94 -7.90 1.52
C SER A 275 2.22 -8.17 2.82
N ASP A 276 1.95 -9.44 3.10
CA ASP A 276 1.48 -9.92 4.41
C ASP A 276 0.25 -9.18 4.92
N THR A 277 -0.67 -8.80 4.02
CA THR A 277 -1.80 -7.93 4.35
C THR A 277 -3.12 -8.67 4.18
N ILE A 278 -4.01 -8.50 5.15
CA ILE A 278 -5.36 -9.06 5.15
C ILE A 278 -6.37 -7.92 4.94
N ILE A 279 -7.32 -8.13 4.03
CA ILE A 279 -8.29 -7.12 3.62
C ILE A 279 -9.70 -7.72 3.69
N ASP A 280 -10.58 -7.09 4.46
CA ASP A 280 -12.03 -7.33 4.47
C ASP A 280 -12.73 -6.04 4.05
N ALA A 281 -13.07 -5.91 2.78
CA ALA A 281 -13.55 -4.66 2.23
C ALA A 281 -14.81 -4.80 1.36
N THR A 282 -15.69 -3.81 1.48
CA THR A 282 -16.72 -3.53 0.48
C THR A 282 -16.23 -2.41 -0.42
N VAL A 283 -15.97 -2.71 -1.69
CA VAL A 283 -15.42 -1.78 -2.67
C VAL A 283 -16.44 -1.53 -3.77
N VAL A 284 -16.77 -0.26 -4.00
CA VAL A 284 -17.67 0.17 -5.07
C VAL A 284 -16.95 1.20 -5.93
N GLY A 285 -16.83 0.93 -7.23
CA GLY A 285 -16.20 1.83 -8.19
C GLY A 285 -16.86 1.79 -9.56
N THR A 286 -16.24 2.44 -10.54
CA THR A 286 -16.67 2.41 -11.94
C THR A 286 -15.62 1.69 -12.80
N GLU A 287 -14.38 2.16 -12.80
CA GLU A 287 -13.28 1.63 -13.61
C GLU A 287 -12.08 1.27 -12.71
N ARG A 288 -11.37 0.19 -13.04
CA ARG A 288 -10.18 -0.29 -12.29
C ARG A 288 -10.50 -0.48 -10.82
N VAL A 289 -11.35 -1.45 -10.53
CA VAL A 289 -11.84 -1.72 -9.18
C VAL A 289 -11.27 -3.05 -8.71
N GLY A 290 -10.45 -3.02 -7.65
CA GLY A 290 -9.89 -4.23 -7.05
C GLY A 290 -10.23 -4.35 -5.57
N GLY A 291 -10.43 -5.58 -5.10
CA GLY A 291 -10.59 -5.83 -3.67
C GLY A 291 -9.36 -5.46 -2.86
N LEU A 292 -8.15 -5.57 -3.43
CA LEU A 292 -6.92 -5.02 -2.84
C LEU A 292 -6.54 -3.68 -3.48
N THR A 293 -6.37 -3.66 -4.81
CA THR A 293 -5.93 -2.46 -5.52
C THR A 293 -6.57 -2.26 -6.88
N GLY A 294 -6.88 -1.00 -7.22
CA GLY A 294 -7.47 -0.66 -8.51
C GLY A 294 -6.49 -0.87 -9.67
N SER A 295 -5.27 -0.39 -9.53
CA SER A 295 -4.21 -0.46 -10.55
C SER A 295 -2.87 -0.80 -9.90
N CYS A 296 -2.12 -1.72 -10.51
CA CYS A 296 -0.83 -2.15 -9.97
C CYS A 296 0.22 -2.32 -11.06
N SER A 297 1.37 -1.65 -10.90
CA SER A 297 2.61 -1.89 -11.64
C SER A 297 3.78 -2.25 -10.71
N GLY A 298 3.46 -2.75 -9.51
CA GLY A 298 4.42 -3.15 -8.50
C GLY A 298 4.28 -4.63 -8.14
N SER A 299 4.50 -4.97 -6.88
CA SER A 299 4.43 -6.37 -6.41
C SER A 299 3.46 -6.54 -5.24
N ILE A 300 2.72 -7.63 -5.28
CA ILE A 300 1.76 -8.06 -4.25
C ILE A 300 2.13 -9.48 -3.83
N GLN A 301 2.34 -9.69 -2.53
CA GLN A 301 2.79 -10.97 -2.01
C GLN A 301 2.12 -11.37 -0.69
N ARG A 302 1.60 -12.59 -0.58
CA ARG A 302 0.99 -13.07 0.69
C ARG A 302 -0.15 -12.15 1.18
N CYS A 303 -1.04 -11.77 0.25
CA CYS A 303 -2.23 -10.99 0.59
C CYS A 303 -3.50 -11.84 0.48
N LEU A 304 -4.43 -11.66 1.41
CA LEU A 304 -5.74 -12.31 1.42
C LEU A 304 -6.83 -11.25 1.41
N VAL A 305 -7.74 -11.33 0.44
CA VAL A 305 -8.87 -10.40 0.30
C VAL A 305 -10.19 -11.13 0.41
N GLU A 306 -11.04 -10.62 1.28
CA GLU A 306 -12.44 -11.02 1.46
C GLU A 306 -13.35 -9.80 1.27
N GLY A 307 -14.61 -10.06 0.95
CA GLY A 307 -15.64 -9.03 0.85
C GLY A 307 -16.31 -8.93 -0.52
N LEU A 308 -16.86 -7.75 -0.81
CA LEU A 308 -17.68 -7.47 -1.99
C LEU A 308 -17.00 -6.42 -2.86
N VAL A 309 -16.77 -6.74 -4.13
CA VAL A 309 -16.23 -5.79 -5.12
C VAL A 309 -17.27 -5.56 -6.20
N THR A 310 -17.68 -4.31 -6.41
CA THR A 310 -18.64 -3.92 -7.43
C THR A 310 -18.04 -2.84 -8.33
N GLY A 311 -18.09 -3.03 -9.65
CA GLY A 311 -17.62 -2.06 -10.64
C GLY A 311 -18.28 -2.19 -12.01
N GLN A 312 -17.81 -1.43 -12.99
CA GLN A 312 -18.27 -1.53 -14.39
C GLN A 312 -17.21 -2.23 -15.25
N THR A 313 -15.98 -1.72 -15.26
CA THR A 313 -14.88 -2.22 -16.11
C THR A 313 -13.63 -2.51 -15.29
N GLN A 314 -12.89 -3.57 -15.64
CA GLN A 314 -11.64 -3.97 -14.99
C GLN A 314 -11.84 -4.19 -13.49
N VAL A 315 -12.72 -5.14 -13.17
CA VAL A 315 -13.21 -5.39 -11.81
C VAL A 315 -12.65 -6.72 -11.32
N ALA A 316 -12.09 -6.76 -10.10
CA ALA A 316 -11.50 -7.99 -9.59
C ALA A 316 -11.50 -8.12 -8.08
N GLY A 317 -11.40 -9.37 -7.61
CA GLY A 317 -11.25 -9.64 -6.20
C GLY A 317 -9.89 -9.23 -5.61
N LEU A 318 -8.82 -9.14 -6.40
CA LEU A 318 -7.50 -8.65 -5.95
C LEU A 318 -7.10 -7.36 -6.67
N VAL A 319 -6.83 -7.41 -7.98
CA VAL A 319 -6.31 -6.27 -8.76
C VAL A 319 -7.23 -5.94 -9.93
N GLY A 320 -7.72 -4.70 -10.02
CA GLY A 320 -8.52 -4.25 -11.16
C GLY A 320 -7.73 -4.34 -12.48
N TRP A 321 -6.59 -3.66 -12.55
CA TRP A 321 -5.65 -3.71 -13.68
C TRP A 321 -4.20 -3.96 -13.25
N LEU A 322 -3.66 -5.12 -13.66
CA LEU A 322 -2.26 -5.47 -13.46
C LEU A 322 -1.44 -5.09 -14.70
N ARG A 323 -0.55 -4.11 -14.54
CA ARG A 323 0.30 -3.55 -15.59
C ARG A 323 1.69 -4.17 -15.53
N GLY A 324 2.15 -4.72 -16.65
CA GLY A 324 3.59 -4.94 -16.88
C GLY A 324 4.16 -3.70 -17.54
N LEU A 325 4.94 -2.90 -16.83
CA LEU A 325 5.68 -1.78 -17.40
C LEU A 325 7.17 -2.06 -17.25
N ASP A 326 8.00 -1.72 -18.23
CA ASP A 326 9.44 -1.71 -18.01
C ASP A 326 9.80 -0.60 -17.00
N PRO A 327 10.63 -0.84 -15.97
CA PRO A 327 11.39 -2.08 -15.68
C PRO A 327 10.68 -3.07 -14.72
N SER A 328 9.47 -2.75 -14.26
CA SER A 328 8.74 -3.41 -13.17
C SER A 328 7.60 -4.30 -13.69
N PRO A 329 7.82 -5.61 -13.88
CA PRO A 329 6.72 -6.51 -14.24
C PRO A 329 5.74 -6.56 -13.06
N GLY A 330 4.47 -6.22 -13.29
CA GLY A 330 3.43 -6.38 -12.27
C GLY A 330 3.41 -7.82 -11.75
N LEU A 331 3.59 -7.98 -10.44
CA LEU A 331 3.82 -9.27 -9.79
C LEU A 331 2.74 -9.57 -8.75
N ILE A 332 2.14 -10.76 -8.83
CA ILE A 332 1.26 -11.29 -7.78
C ILE A 332 1.78 -12.68 -7.40
N VAL A 333 2.15 -12.86 -6.13
CA VAL A 333 2.72 -14.11 -5.62
C VAL A 333 2.01 -14.53 -4.35
N SER A 334 1.69 -15.82 -4.23
CA SER A 334 1.14 -16.39 -2.98
C SER A 334 -0.05 -15.58 -2.44
N SER A 335 -0.93 -15.10 -3.31
CA SER A 335 -2.03 -14.20 -2.91
C SER A 335 -3.39 -14.77 -3.31
N THR A 336 -4.43 -14.39 -2.57
CA THR A 336 -5.75 -14.95 -2.73
C THR A 336 -6.87 -13.93 -2.62
N SER A 337 -7.95 -14.20 -3.35
CA SER A 337 -9.21 -13.49 -3.19
C SER A 337 -10.35 -14.48 -2.97
N HIS A 338 -11.14 -14.28 -1.93
CA HIS A 338 -12.37 -15.01 -1.63
C HIS A 338 -13.60 -14.10 -1.84
N CYS A 339 -13.49 -13.10 -2.72
CA CYS A 339 -14.49 -12.07 -2.90
C CYS A 339 -15.72 -12.54 -3.70
N LYS A 340 -16.85 -11.87 -3.45
CA LYS A 340 -17.91 -11.73 -4.45
C LYS A 340 -17.57 -10.55 -5.37
N VAL A 341 -17.47 -10.79 -6.67
CA VAL A 341 -17.12 -9.78 -7.67
C VAL A 341 -18.30 -9.58 -8.61
N ILE A 342 -18.77 -8.34 -8.72
CA ILE A 342 -19.86 -7.94 -9.61
C ILE A 342 -19.33 -6.86 -10.54
N GLY A 343 -19.21 -7.18 -11.82
CA GLY A 343 -18.79 -6.24 -12.86
C GLY A 343 -19.58 -6.41 -14.15
N HIS A 344 -19.34 -5.52 -15.12
CA HIS A 344 -19.88 -5.67 -16.47
C HIS A 344 -18.83 -6.28 -17.41
N GLN A 345 -17.67 -5.63 -17.56
CA GLN A 345 -16.62 -6.02 -18.51
C GLN A 345 -15.29 -6.26 -17.79
N GLN A 346 -14.54 -7.26 -18.26
CA GLN A 346 -13.19 -7.58 -17.77
C GLN A 346 -13.20 -7.86 -16.27
N VAL A 347 -13.98 -8.87 -15.89
CA VAL A 347 -14.23 -9.25 -14.51
C VAL A 347 -13.42 -10.50 -14.17
N GLY A 348 -12.54 -10.42 -13.18
CA GLY A 348 -11.73 -11.57 -12.76
C GLY A 348 -11.90 -11.91 -11.29
N GLY A 349 -11.70 -13.17 -10.94
CA GLY A 349 -11.63 -13.55 -9.53
C GLY A 349 -10.42 -12.92 -8.85
N LEU A 350 -9.25 -12.97 -9.50
CA LEU A 350 -8.02 -12.38 -9.00
C LEU A 350 -7.71 -11.06 -9.71
N VAL A 351 -7.70 -11.05 -11.05
CA VAL A 351 -7.31 -9.87 -11.84
C VAL A 351 -8.36 -9.52 -12.89
N GLY A 352 -8.83 -8.28 -12.92
CA GLY A 352 -9.86 -7.85 -13.88
C GLY A 352 -9.27 -7.84 -15.27
N GLN A 353 -8.12 -7.20 -15.40
CA GLN A 353 -7.36 -7.14 -16.62
C GLN A 353 -5.85 -7.22 -16.36
N ALA A 354 -5.15 -7.99 -17.18
CA ALA A 354 -3.71 -8.15 -17.07
C ALA A 354 -3.00 -7.92 -18.41
N GLY A 355 -1.80 -7.36 -18.34
CA GLY A 355 -0.87 -7.30 -19.45
C GLY A 355 -0.82 -5.95 -20.17
N TRP A 356 -0.41 -6.01 -21.44
CA TRP A 356 -0.04 -4.91 -22.35
C TRP A 356 1.31 -4.24 -22.12
N GLY A 357 2.18 -4.86 -21.33
CA GLY A 357 3.63 -4.74 -21.46
C GLY A 357 4.17 -5.60 -22.61
N VAL A 358 5.46 -5.50 -22.88
CA VAL A 358 6.17 -6.26 -23.92
C VAL A 358 6.96 -7.39 -23.28
N VAL A 359 6.92 -8.61 -23.83
CA VAL A 359 7.77 -9.71 -23.33
C VAL A 359 9.23 -9.29 -23.51
N PRO A 360 10.09 -9.37 -22.47
CA PRO A 360 10.00 -10.23 -21.29
C PRO A 360 9.32 -9.63 -20.03
N THR A 361 8.84 -8.39 -20.03
CA THR A 361 8.28 -7.73 -18.83
C THR A 361 6.77 -7.85 -18.71
N ALA A 362 6.22 -8.94 -19.26
CA ALA A 362 4.84 -9.32 -19.01
C ALA A 362 4.61 -9.55 -17.51
N ALA A 363 3.39 -9.27 -17.06
CA ALA A 363 3.02 -9.52 -15.67
C ALA A 363 3.15 -11.02 -15.31
N LEU A 364 3.43 -11.31 -14.04
CA LEU A 364 3.58 -12.65 -13.50
C LEU A 364 2.59 -12.85 -12.35
N ILE A 365 1.82 -13.94 -12.42
CA ILE A 365 0.97 -14.40 -11.33
C ILE A 365 1.40 -15.83 -10.98
N MET A 366 1.79 -16.03 -9.72
CA MET A 366 2.32 -17.30 -9.27
C MET A 366 1.73 -17.70 -7.92
N ASP A 367 1.50 -18.99 -7.75
CA ASP A 367 1.02 -19.60 -6.50
C ASP A 367 -0.19 -18.86 -5.91
N SER A 368 -1.15 -18.47 -6.76
CA SER A 368 -2.24 -17.58 -6.36
C SER A 368 -3.58 -18.12 -6.82
N TYR A 369 -4.65 -17.78 -6.10
CA TYR A 369 -5.95 -18.36 -6.41
C TYR A 369 -7.14 -17.46 -6.10
N ALA A 370 -8.25 -17.74 -6.78
CA ALA A 370 -9.52 -17.09 -6.53
C ALA A 370 -10.60 -18.10 -6.12
N LYS A 371 -11.40 -17.72 -5.13
CA LYS A 371 -12.64 -18.38 -4.71
C LYS A 371 -13.75 -17.35 -4.62
N GLY A 372 -15.00 -17.79 -4.74
CA GLY A 372 -16.16 -16.93 -4.53
C GLY A 372 -17.12 -16.96 -5.71
N SER A 373 -17.80 -15.84 -5.95
CA SER A 373 -18.80 -15.70 -7.01
C SER A 373 -18.46 -14.51 -7.90
N ILE A 374 -18.44 -14.75 -9.20
CA ILE A 374 -18.08 -13.75 -10.21
C ILE A 374 -19.27 -13.55 -11.13
N VAL A 375 -19.72 -12.29 -11.23
CA VAL A 375 -20.80 -11.85 -12.11
C VAL A 375 -20.22 -10.89 -13.15
N GLY A 376 -20.33 -11.21 -14.44
CA GLY A 376 -19.79 -10.38 -15.53
C GLY A 376 -20.04 -10.92 -16.93
N ASN A 377 -19.96 -10.05 -17.95
CA ASN A 377 -20.18 -10.42 -19.36
C ASN A 377 -18.88 -10.78 -20.09
N VAL A 378 -17.73 -10.24 -19.67
CA VAL A 378 -16.40 -10.74 -20.04
C VAL A 378 -15.71 -11.12 -18.75
N ALA A 379 -15.80 -12.40 -18.37
CA ALA A 379 -15.47 -12.84 -17.03
C ALA A 379 -14.62 -14.12 -17.02
N GLY A 380 -13.54 -14.11 -16.25
CA GLY A 380 -12.71 -15.31 -16.03
C GLY A 380 -12.66 -15.67 -14.56
N GLY A 381 -12.66 -16.96 -14.27
CA GLY A 381 -12.54 -17.44 -12.88
C GLY A 381 -11.30 -16.88 -12.17
N LEU A 382 -10.20 -16.67 -12.89
CA LEU A 382 -8.98 -16.06 -12.38
C LEU A 382 -8.72 -14.66 -12.95
N ILE A 383 -8.73 -14.51 -14.29
CA ILE A 383 -8.45 -13.25 -14.97
C ILE A 383 -9.58 -12.89 -15.95
N GLY A 384 -10.13 -11.68 -15.88
CA GLY A 384 -11.19 -11.25 -16.79
C GLY A 384 -10.71 -11.14 -18.23
N GLN A 385 -9.70 -10.31 -18.48
CA GLN A 385 -9.08 -10.18 -19.79
C GLN A 385 -7.56 -10.13 -19.68
N THR A 386 -6.85 -10.77 -20.62
CA THR A 386 -5.39 -10.73 -20.63
C THR A 386 -4.81 -10.56 -22.03
N GLY A 387 -3.67 -9.88 -22.09
CA GLY A 387 -2.69 -10.01 -23.18
C GLY A 387 -1.61 -11.03 -22.79
N PRO A 388 -0.33 -10.77 -23.14
CA PRO A 388 0.80 -11.58 -22.67
C PRO A 388 0.94 -11.53 -21.15
N ILE A 389 1.00 -12.70 -20.52
CA ILE A 389 1.16 -12.88 -19.08
C ILE A 389 1.79 -14.25 -18.79
N THR A 390 2.49 -14.39 -17.67
CA THR A 390 2.89 -15.70 -17.14
C THR A 390 2.00 -16.08 -15.95
N LEU A 391 1.38 -17.26 -16.00
CA LEU A 391 0.67 -17.87 -14.89
C LEU A 391 1.33 -19.20 -14.51
N LEU A 392 1.62 -19.36 -13.23
CA LEU A 392 2.25 -20.57 -12.69
C LEU A 392 1.56 -21.00 -11.39
N ASN A 393 1.15 -22.26 -11.31
CA ASN A 393 0.59 -22.85 -10.09
C ASN A 393 -0.62 -22.09 -9.53
N CYS A 394 -1.50 -21.61 -10.41
CA CYS A 394 -2.68 -20.84 -10.01
C CYS A 394 -3.96 -21.65 -10.17
N TYR A 395 -5.00 -21.32 -9.41
CA TYR A 395 -6.31 -21.92 -9.64
C TYR A 395 -7.51 -21.02 -9.40
N ALA A 396 -8.64 -21.38 -10.01
CA ALA A 396 -9.94 -20.76 -9.77
C ALA A 396 -10.97 -21.79 -9.28
N ALA A 397 -11.65 -21.48 -8.18
CA ALA A 397 -12.81 -22.22 -7.69
C ALA A 397 -13.96 -21.24 -7.45
N CYS A 398 -14.51 -20.72 -8.55
CA CYS A 398 -15.49 -19.64 -8.56
C CYS A 398 -16.81 -20.10 -9.19
N GLN A 399 -17.93 -19.67 -8.62
CA GLN A 399 -19.23 -19.73 -9.29
C GLN A 399 -19.33 -18.57 -10.29
N MET A 400 -19.69 -18.88 -11.53
CA MET A 400 -19.72 -17.91 -12.62
C MET A 400 -21.17 -17.60 -13.02
N ALA A 401 -21.47 -16.32 -13.24
CA ALA A 401 -22.76 -15.89 -13.78
C ALA A 401 -22.61 -14.68 -14.71
N PRO A 402 -23.46 -14.55 -15.76
CA PRO A 402 -23.50 -13.34 -16.58
C PRO A 402 -24.13 -12.16 -15.81
N ALA A 403 -23.76 -10.93 -16.15
CA ALA A 403 -24.30 -9.72 -15.50
C ALA A 403 -25.71 -9.36 -16.01
N THR A 404 -25.99 -9.52 -17.31
CA THR A 404 -27.33 -9.44 -17.97
C THR A 404 -27.21 -9.89 -19.43
N SER A 405 -28.33 -10.33 -20.04
CA SER A 405 -28.41 -10.91 -21.40
C SER A 405 -28.63 -9.91 -22.55
N GLU A 406 -28.54 -8.59 -22.31
CA GLU A 406 -29.03 -7.61 -23.28
C GLU A 406 -28.05 -7.23 -24.40
N ASP A 407 -26.73 -7.42 -24.22
CA ASP A 407 -25.73 -7.04 -25.23
C ASP A 407 -24.69 -8.13 -25.47
N GLY A 408 -25.03 -9.09 -26.36
CA GLY A 408 -24.06 -9.99 -26.98
C GLY A 408 -23.67 -11.24 -26.17
N LEU A 409 -22.96 -12.15 -26.86
CA LEU A 409 -22.49 -13.42 -26.29
C LEU A 409 -21.55 -13.13 -25.11
N ALA A 410 -21.96 -13.47 -23.89
CA ALA A 410 -21.10 -13.38 -22.73
C ALA A 410 -19.85 -14.28 -22.94
N SER A 411 -18.66 -13.70 -22.78
CA SER A 411 -17.37 -14.38 -22.86
C SER A 411 -16.95 -14.77 -21.44
N ILE A 412 -17.45 -15.91 -20.98
CA ILE A 412 -17.17 -16.43 -19.64
C ILE A 412 -16.33 -17.69 -19.75
N GLY A 413 -15.15 -17.70 -19.12
CA GLY A 413 -14.23 -18.85 -19.11
C GLY A 413 -13.80 -19.26 -17.70
N GLY A 414 -13.37 -20.51 -17.57
CA GLY A 414 -12.95 -21.09 -16.29
C GLY A 414 -11.73 -20.41 -15.66
N LEU A 415 -10.76 -19.99 -16.48
CA LEU A 415 -9.59 -19.22 -16.05
C LEU A 415 -9.61 -17.79 -16.57
N PHE A 416 -9.82 -17.63 -17.88
CA PHE A 416 -9.78 -16.36 -18.60
C PHE A 416 -11.15 -16.02 -19.18
N GLY A 417 -11.59 -14.76 -19.08
CA GLY A 417 -12.76 -14.31 -19.82
C GLY A 417 -12.45 -14.10 -21.30
N LYS A 418 -11.34 -13.41 -21.59
CA LYS A 418 -10.85 -13.13 -22.95
C LYS A 418 -9.33 -13.07 -23.00
N VAL A 419 -8.75 -13.56 -24.10
CA VAL A 419 -7.32 -13.42 -24.40
C VAL A 419 -7.15 -12.60 -25.68
N GLU A 420 -6.42 -11.49 -25.61
CA GLU A 420 -6.14 -10.62 -26.75
C GLU A 420 -4.71 -10.81 -27.25
N THR A 421 -4.60 -11.27 -28.49
CA THR A 421 -3.32 -11.64 -29.12
C THR A 421 -2.87 -10.65 -30.18
N SER A 422 -3.68 -9.64 -30.48
CA SER A 422 -3.43 -8.64 -31.53
C SER A 422 -3.25 -7.25 -30.93
N ARG A 423 -2.01 -6.82 -30.72
CA ARG A 423 -1.69 -5.40 -30.66
C ARG A 423 -0.74 -5.08 -31.81
N SER A 424 -1.13 -4.13 -32.66
CA SER A 424 -0.21 -3.57 -33.66
C SER A 424 0.28 -2.23 -33.12
N PRO A 425 1.59 -1.92 -33.15
CA PRO A 425 2.72 -2.74 -33.59
C PRO A 425 3.49 -3.37 -32.42
N VAL A 426 3.45 -4.70 -32.26
CA VAL A 426 4.51 -5.45 -31.55
C VAL A 426 5.47 -6.07 -32.58
N PRO A 427 6.80 -6.04 -32.35
CA PRO A 427 7.78 -6.79 -33.14
C PRO A 427 7.36 -8.26 -33.31
N SER A 428 7.55 -8.81 -34.51
CA SER A 428 7.18 -10.20 -34.84
C SER A 428 7.95 -11.27 -34.05
N THR A 429 8.94 -10.88 -33.26
CA THR A 429 9.75 -11.74 -32.39
C THR A 429 9.15 -11.96 -31.01
N TRP A 430 8.09 -11.23 -30.62
CA TRP A 430 7.46 -11.36 -29.31
C TRP A 430 6.20 -12.21 -29.36
N SER A 431 6.11 -13.18 -28.45
CA SER A 431 4.86 -13.94 -28.27
C SER A 431 3.81 -13.02 -27.66
N THR A 432 2.65 -12.97 -28.30
CA THR A 432 1.48 -12.28 -27.77
C THR A 432 0.57 -13.20 -26.92
N MET A 433 0.95 -14.47 -26.77
CA MET A 433 0.19 -15.49 -26.05
C MET A 433 0.58 -15.58 -24.56
N PRO A 434 -0.38 -15.86 -23.67
CA PRO A 434 -0.10 -16.24 -22.28
C PRO A 434 0.79 -17.50 -22.18
N LEU A 435 1.68 -17.52 -21.20
CA LEU A 435 2.40 -18.72 -20.75
C LEU A 435 1.72 -19.26 -19.49
N VAL A 436 1.05 -20.40 -19.59
CA VAL A 436 0.23 -20.96 -18.50
C VAL A 436 0.74 -22.35 -18.14
N THR A 437 1.21 -22.53 -16.90
CA THR A 437 1.80 -23.79 -16.42
C THR A 437 1.16 -24.22 -15.11
N ALA A 438 0.73 -25.48 -15.05
CA ALA A 438 0.13 -26.09 -13.86
C ALA A 438 -1.02 -25.25 -13.25
N CYS A 439 -1.88 -24.69 -14.10
CA CYS A 439 -3.04 -23.91 -13.69
C CYS A 439 -4.35 -24.67 -13.89
N PHE A 440 -5.29 -24.52 -12.95
CA PHE A 440 -6.51 -25.31 -12.90
C PHE A 440 -7.75 -24.47 -12.63
N TRP A 441 -8.92 -24.94 -13.06
CA TRP A 441 -10.20 -24.45 -12.55
C TRP A 441 -11.13 -25.60 -12.21
N ASP A 442 -12.06 -25.34 -11.27
CA ASP A 442 -13.14 -26.27 -10.99
C ASP A 442 -14.25 -26.14 -12.04
N ALA A 443 -14.27 -27.07 -13.00
CA ALA A 443 -15.23 -27.09 -14.10
C ALA A 443 -16.67 -27.42 -13.65
N GLN A 444 -16.82 -28.15 -12.53
CA GLN A 444 -18.15 -28.49 -12.01
C GLN A 444 -18.74 -27.32 -11.23
N LEU A 445 -17.92 -26.61 -10.45
CA LEU A 445 -18.35 -25.43 -9.71
C LEU A 445 -18.62 -24.25 -10.62
N SER A 446 -17.79 -24.03 -11.65
CA SER A 446 -17.97 -22.93 -12.61
C SER A 446 -19.06 -23.22 -13.63
N GLY A 447 -19.33 -24.50 -13.93
CA GLY A 447 -20.20 -24.93 -15.03
C GLY A 447 -19.55 -24.75 -16.41
N LEU A 448 -18.22 -24.60 -16.50
CA LEU A 448 -17.50 -24.28 -17.73
C LEU A 448 -16.48 -25.36 -18.08
N GLU A 449 -16.59 -25.88 -19.30
CA GLU A 449 -15.66 -26.86 -19.87
C GLU A 449 -14.41 -26.22 -20.49
N ASN A 450 -14.50 -24.94 -20.86
CA ASN A 450 -13.42 -24.17 -21.49
C ASN A 450 -12.76 -23.22 -20.48
N SER A 451 -11.45 -23.08 -20.63
CA SER A 451 -10.62 -22.14 -19.87
C SER A 451 -10.85 -20.69 -20.29
N THR A 452 -11.15 -20.45 -21.57
CA THR A 452 -11.40 -19.12 -22.14
C THR A 452 -12.88 -18.95 -22.51
N GLY A 453 -13.40 -17.74 -22.40
CA GLY A 453 -14.69 -17.42 -22.99
C GLY A 453 -14.62 -17.42 -24.52
N GLY A 454 -15.61 -18.07 -25.16
CA GLY A 454 -15.71 -18.17 -26.61
C GLY A 454 -14.91 -19.32 -27.22
N SER A 455 -14.62 -19.24 -28.53
CA SER A 455 -13.91 -20.27 -29.32
C SER A 455 -12.40 -20.03 -29.38
N GLY A 456 -11.81 -19.56 -28.28
CA GLY A 456 -10.39 -19.19 -28.19
C GLY A 456 -9.45 -20.38 -27.96
N PRO A 457 -8.12 -20.13 -27.91
CA PRO A 457 -7.16 -21.13 -27.46
C PRO A 457 -7.39 -21.49 -25.99
N GLU A 458 -7.18 -22.77 -25.66
CA GLU A 458 -7.34 -23.30 -24.30
C GLU A 458 -6.04 -23.23 -23.50
N PHE A 459 -6.14 -22.89 -22.22
CA PHE A 459 -5.03 -22.75 -21.28
C PHE A 459 -5.34 -23.43 -19.96
N GLY A 460 -4.32 -24.06 -19.34
CA GLY A 460 -4.53 -24.79 -18.08
C GLY A 460 -5.44 -26.02 -18.26
N GLN A 461 -6.01 -26.51 -17.17
CA GLN A 461 -6.84 -27.72 -17.17
C GLN A 461 -8.08 -27.60 -16.27
N GLY A 462 -9.25 -27.91 -16.85
CA GLY A 462 -10.50 -28.01 -16.13
C GLY A 462 -10.58 -29.34 -15.39
N LEU A 463 -10.85 -29.28 -14.09
CA LEU A 463 -10.91 -30.45 -13.23
C LEU A 463 -12.28 -30.53 -12.54
N SER A 464 -12.72 -31.75 -12.20
CA SER A 464 -13.88 -31.93 -11.34
C SER A 464 -13.60 -31.40 -9.93
N THR A 465 -14.64 -31.03 -9.18
CA THR A 465 -14.52 -30.62 -7.78
C THR A 465 -13.78 -31.65 -6.94
N LYS A 466 -13.99 -32.94 -7.21
CA LYS A 466 -13.28 -34.03 -6.52
C LYS A 466 -11.77 -34.03 -6.81
N GLN A 467 -11.38 -33.75 -8.05
CA GLN A 467 -9.96 -33.65 -8.43
C GLN A 467 -9.31 -32.39 -7.85
N MET A 468 -10.04 -31.27 -7.84
CA MET A 468 -9.60 -30.00 -7.27
C MET A 468 -9.36 -30.04 -5.76
N LYS A 469 -9.93 -31.01 -5.04
CA LYS A 469 -9.74 -31.20 -3.59
C LYS A 469 -8.75 -32.31 -3.24
N ARG A 470 -7.98 -32.82 -4.22
CA ARG A 470 -7.08 -33.96 -4.03
C ARG A 470 -5.62 -33.53 -4.10
N TYR A 471 -4.88 -33.75 -3.01
CA TYR A 471 -3.44 -33.50 -2.89
C TYR A 471 -2.62 -33.99 -4.11
N LEU A 472 -2.84 -35.24 -4.52
CA LEU A 472 -2.08 -35.87 -5.61
C LEU A 472 -2.26 -35.18 -6.96
N THR A 473 -3.37 -34.46 -7.17
CA THR A 473 -3.60 -33.68 -8.41
C THR A 473 -2.51 -32.62 -8.57
N PHE A 474 -2.26 -31.85 -7.52
CA PHE A 474 -1.33 -30.72 -7.54
C PHE A 474 0.13 -31.17 -7.39
N ALA A 475 0.38 -32.16 -6.53
CA ALA A 475 1.72 -32.75 -6.39
C ALA A 475 2.22 -33.34 -7.73
N ALA A 476 1.36 -34.02 -8.49
CA ALA A 476 1.72 -34.55 -9.81
C ALA A 476 1.92 -33.47 -10.87
N ALA A 477 1.28 -32.30 -10.70
CA ALA A 477 1.47 -31.13 -11.55
C ALA A 477 2.74 -30.33 -11.22
N GLY A 478 3.49 -30.73 -10.19
CA GLY A 478 4.75 -30.10 -9.78
C GLY A 478 4.59 -28.92 -8.81
N TRP A 479 3.43 -28.75 -8.18
CA TRP A 479 3.26 -27.72 -7.15
C TRP A 479 4.15 -28.03 -5.94
N ASP A 480 4.71 -26.99 -5.32
CA ASP A 480 5.43 -27.12 -4.07
C ASP A 480 4.46 -27.36 -2.92
N MET A 481 4.27 -28.64 -2.59
CA MET A 481 3.45 -29.09 -1.47
C MET A 481 4.20 -29.11 -0.14
N THR A 482 5.47 -28.70 -0.12
CA THR A 482 6.30 -28.71 1.09
C THR A 482 6.17 -27.39 1.83
N ASP A 483 6.42 -26.27 1.14
CA ASP A 483 6.50 -24.95 1.78
C ASP A 483 5.39 -23.98 1.35
N THR A 484 4.84 -24.16 0.13
CA THR A 484 3.89 -23.20 -0.45
C THR A 484 2.45 -23.64 -0.26
N TRP A 485 2.10 -24.84 -0.73
CA TRP A 485 0.72 -25.33 -0.80
C TRP A 485 0.45 -26.44 0.21
N ALA A 486 -0.79 -26.52 0.70
CA ALA A 486 -1.30 -27.67 1.45
C ALA A 486 -2.73 -28.00 1.00
N VAL A 487 -3.15 -29.25 1.20
CA VAL A 487 -4.53 -29.71 0.93
C VAL A 487 -5.03 -30.47 2.14
N TRP A 488 -6.08 -29.98 2.79
CA TRP A 488 -6.67 -30.65 3.94
C TRP A 488 -8.19 -30.46 3.99
N GLY A 489 -8.93 -31.52 3.66
CA GLY A 489 -10.41 -31.53 3.73
C GLY A 489 -11.13 -30.71 2.65
N ASP A 490 -10.47 -29.76 2.00
CA ASP A 490 -11.03 -28.87 0.98
C ASP A 490 -10.02 -28.57 -0.17
N TYR A 491 -10.26 -27.51 -0.96
CA TYR A 491 -9.33 -27.01 -1.98
C TYR A 491 -7.92 -26.72 -1.40
N PRO A 492 -6.87 -26.69 -2.25
CA PRO A 492 -5.55 -26.22 -1.83
C PRO A 492 -5.62 -24.85 -1.20
N TYR A 493 -4.80 -24.62 -0.20
CA TYR A 493 -4.61 -23.31 0.41
C TYR A 493 -3.12 -23.05 0.58
N LEU A 494 -2.75 -21.78 0.68
CA LEU A 494 -1.37 -21.38 0.89
C LEU A 494 -1.04 -21.53 2.37
N GLN A 495 0.10 -22.15 2.68
CA GLN A 495 0.43 -22.49 4.07
C GLN A 495 0.56 -21.27 4.99
N TRP A 496 0.92 -20.10 4.42
CA TRP A 496 1.00 -18.86 5.18
C TRP A 496 -0.37 -18.36 5.68
N GLU A 497 -1.48 -18.76 5.05
CA GLU A 497 -2.83 -18.41 5.50
C GLU A 497 -3.17 -19.01 6.87
N THR A 498 -2.45 -20.06 7.28
CA THR A 498 -2.61 -20.68 8.60
C THR A 498 -1.49 -20.24 9.54
N PRO A 499 -1.79 -19.84 10.78
CA PRO A 499 -0.75 -19.57 11.77
C PRO A 499 0.11 -20.83 11.95
N LYS A 500 1.43 -20.71 11.78
CA LYS A 500 2.35 -21.80 12.13
C LYS A 500 2.10 -22.17 13.59
N ARG A 501 1.59 -23.37 13.85
CA ARG A 501 1.51 -23.90 15.21
C ARG A 501 2.92 -23.82 15.79
N SER A 502 3.10 -23.04 16.86
CA SER A 502 4.34 -23.06 17.62
C SER A 502 4.61 -24.51 17.99
N SER A 503 5.74 -25.04 17.54
CA SER A 503 6.26 -26.33 17.96
C SER A 503 6.67 -26.20 19.43
N GLY A 504 5.68 -26.21 20.32
CA GLY A 504 5.87 -26.42 21.74
C GLY A 504 6.60 -27.74 21.92
N GLY A 505 7.78 -27.65 22.55
CA GLY A 505 8.67 -28.77 22.79
C GLY A 505 7.95 -29.95 23.45
N ARG A 506 8.34 -31.13 23.01
CA ARG A 506 8.29 -32.33 23.85
C ARG A 506 9.69 -32.60 24.38
#